data_AF-A0A7V2LXD7-F1
#
_entry.id   AF-A0A7V2LXD7-F1
#
_cell.length_a   1.000
_cell.length_b   1.000
_cell.length_c   1.000
_cell.angle_alpha   90.00
_cell.angle_beta   90.00
_cell.angle_gamma   90.00
#
_symmetry.space_group_name_H-M   'P 1'
#
loop_
_entity.id
_entity.type
_entity.pdbx_description
1 polymer ?
#
loop_
_entity_poly.entity_id
_entity_poly.type
_entity_poly.pdbx_seq_one_letter_code
_entity_poly.pdbx_strand_id
1 'polypeptide(L)'
;AMPGRRPPGPALRQLQRANGLMMAEQFAEAAQLFHQLAQKALARGFPQAPQLTLRAAEAYFKAGDRERARGRLLAGLEMLANASRWQVLRHAGERAIVALQAQGDAALAAEVRQAMERWLAQAPPLPAMRRASQALPARCPTCGAPVHPDEVEWTHGVPLCAYCGIALTANASPE
;
A
#
# COMPACT_ATOMS: atom_id res chain seq x y z
N ALA A 1 12.71 -22.57 -20.70
CA ALA A 1 11.38 -22.50 -20.05
C ALA A 1 11.48 -23.27 -18.73
N MET A 2 11.34 -22.59 -17.59
CA MET A 2 11.40 -23.26 -16.28
C MET A 2 10.07 -23.96 -15.97
N PRO A 3 10.05 -25.26 -15.63
CA PRO A 3 8.82 -25.97 -15.32
C PRO A 3 8.30 -25.57 -13.93
N GLY A 4 6.97 -25.37 -13.80
CA GLY A 4 6.28 -25.45 -12.49
C GLY A 4 5.65 -24.18 -11.91
N ARG A 5 5.81 -22.98 -12.52
CA ARG A 5 5.06 -21.80 -12.03
C ARG A 5 3.66 -21.79 -12.60
N ARG A 6 2.65 -22.11 -11.76
CA ARG A 6 1.24 -21.89 -12.08
C ARG A 6 1.07 -20.41 -12.48
N PRO A 7 0.40 -20.10 -13.60
CA PRO A 7 0.24 -18.73 -14.03
C PRO A 7 -0.46 -17.91 -12.93
N PRO A 8 -0.06 -16.65 -12.74
CA PRO A 8 -0.64 -15.79 -11.71
C PRO A 8 -2.16 -15.71 -11.91
N GLY A 9 -2.95 -15.83 -10.85
CA GLY A 9 -4.39 -15.70 -10.91
C GLY A 9 -4.84 -14.34 -11.47
N PRO A 10 -6.11 -14.19 -11.88
CA PRO A 10 -6.59 -12.97 -12.55
C PRO A 10 -6.38 -11.68 -11.73
N ALA A 11 -6.57 -11.73 -10.40
CA ALA A 11 -6.32 -10.59 -9.54
C ALA A 11 -4.83 -10.17 -9.50
N LEU A 12 -3.92 -11.15 -9.47
CA LEU A 12 -2.47 -10.87 -9.49
C LEU A 12 -2.04 -10.27 -10.83
N ARG A 13 -2.58 -10.75 -11.95
CA ARG A 13 -2.33 -10.14 -13.28
C ARG A 13 -2.83 -8.71 -13.36
N GLN A 14 -4.02 -8.43 -12.81
CA GLN A 14 -4.55 -7.06 -12.74
C GLN A 14 -3.67 -6.16 -11.88
N LEU A 15 -3.17 -6.67 -10.75
CA LEU A 15 -2.26 -5.91 -9.88
C LEU A 15 -0.90 -5.65 -10.55
N GLN A 16 -0.34 -6.64 -11.24
CA GLN A 16 0.89 -6.47 -12.05
C GLN A 16 0.69 -5.39 -13.12
N ARG A 17 -0.44 -5.42 -13.84
CA ARG A 17 -0.79 -4.37 -14.80
C ARG A 17 -0.90 -3.01 -14.13
N ALA A 18 -1.63 -2.89 -13.03
CA ALA A 18 -1.78 -1.62 -12.31
C ALA A 18 -0.44 -1.03 -11.86
N ASN A 19 0.48 -1.86 -11.35
CA ASN A 19 1.83 -1.42 -11.00
C ASN A 19 2.67 -1.06 -12.23
N GLY A 20 2.50 -1.76 -13.35
CA GLY A 20 3.11 -1.39 -14.64
C GLY A 20 2.62 -0.03 -15.15
N LEU A 21 1.32 0.26 -15.04
CA LEU A 21 0.74 1.55 -15.41
C LEU A 21 1.29 2.68 -14.54
N MET A 22 1.52 2.45 -13.24
CA MET A 22 2.19 3.44 -12.37
C MET A 22 3.62 3.76 -12.84
N MET A 23 4.33 2.76 -13.38
CA MET A 23 5.68 2.96 -13.93
C MET A 23 5.68 3.70 -15.27
N ALA A 24 4.66 3.44 -16.08
CA ALA A 24 4.46 4.11 -17.36
C ALA A 24 3.77 5.47 -17.23
N GLU A 25 3.58 5.98 -16.00
CA GLU A 25 2.92 7.25 -15.69
C GLU A 25 1.46 7.34 -16.18
N GLN A 26 0.83 6.20 -16.45
CA GLN A 26 -0.57 6.07 -16.84
C GLN A 26 -1.48 6.05 -15.59
N PHE A 27 -1.43 7.14 -14.83
CA PHE A 27 -1.96 7.20 -13.47
C PHE A 27 -3.48 7.03 -13.38
N ALA A 28 -4.23 7.61 -14.32
CA ALA A 28 -5.70 7.51 -14.32
C ALA A 28 -6.17 6.06 -14.48
N GLU A 29 -5.57 5.32 -15.41
CA GLU A 29 -5.90 3.90 -15.62
C GLU A 29 -5.42 3.04 -14.44
N ALA A 30 -4.23 3.32 -13.90
CA ALA A 30 -3.72 2.65 -12.70
C ALA A 30 -4.68 2.83 -11.52
N ALA A 31 -5.18 4.04 -11.29
CA ALA A 31 -6.09 4.37 -10.20
C ALA A 31 -7.39 3.56 -10.28
N GLN A 32 -7.96 3.42 -11.47
CA GLN A 32 -9.16 2.62 -11.70
C GLN A 32 -8.91 1.13 -11.38
N LEU A 33 -7.79 0.57 -11.83
CA LEU A 33 -7.46 -0.83 -11.54
C LEU A 33 -7.22 -1.07 -10.05
N PHE A 34 -6.46 -0.20 -9.37
CA PHE A 34 -6.28 -0.32 -7.91
C PHE A 34 -7.59 -0.18 -7.16
N HIS A 35 -8.47 0.73 -7.58
CA HIS A 35 -9.78 0.91 -6.96
C HIS A 35 -10.63 -0.37 -7.07
N GLN A 36 -10.69 -0.98 -8.26
CA GLN A 36 -11.42 -2.24 -8.48
C GLN A 36 -10.82 -3.39 -7.67
N LEU A 37 -9.48 -3.47 -7.60
CA LEU A 37 -8.79 -4.48 -6.79
C LEU A 37 -9.09 -4.28 -5.29
N ALA A 38 -9.05 -3.04 -4.81
CA ALA A 38 -9.37 -2.69 -3.44
C ALA A 38 -10.81 -3.05 -3.06
N GLN A 39 -11.79 -2.72 -3.92
CA GLN A 39 -13.20 -3.09 -3.69
C GLN A 39 -13.38 -4.61 -3.63
N LYS A 40 -12.76 -5.34 -4.54
CA LYS A 40 -12.79 -6.82 -4.56
C LYS A 40 -12.10 -7.44 -3.35
N ALA A 41 -11.04 -6.81 -2.85
CA ALA A 41 -10.34 -7.23 -1.65
C ALA A 41 -11.18 -6.98 -0.39
N LEU A 42 -11.77 -5.78 -0.29
CA LEU A 42 -12.65 -5.40 0.80
C LEU A 42 -13.87 -6.33 0.89
N ALA A 43 -14.55 -6.58 -0.23
CA ALA A 43 -15.71 -7.46 -0.30
C ALA A 43 -15.41 -8.92 0.09
N ARG A 44 -14.13 -9.32 0.05
CA ARG A 44 -13.67 -10.67 0.43
C ARG A 44 -12.96 -10.70 1.79
N GLY A 45 -12.90 -9.57 2.50
CA GLY A 45 -12.20 -9.48 3.78
C GLY A 45 -10.68 -9.67 3.69
N PHE A 46 -10.07 -9.38 2.53
CA PHE A 46 -8.62 -9.54 2.36
C PHE A 46 -7.84 -8.40 3.05
N PRO A 47 -6.76 -8.72 3.79
CA PRO A 47 -6.00 -7.73 4.57
C PRO A 47 -5.24 -6.70 3.69
N GLN A 48 -5.15 -6.93 2.38
CA GLN A 48 -4.53 -6.01 1.41
C GLN A 48 -5.46 -4.85 1.00
N ALA A 49 -6.76 -4.91 1.33
CA ALA A 49 -7.73 -3.88 0.92
C ALA A 49 -7.33 -2.43 1.29
N PRO A 50 -6.83 -2.13 2.51
CA PRO A 50 -6.42 -0.77 2.87
C PRO A 50 -5.27 -0.28 1.98
N GLN A 51 -4.27 -1.11 1.75
CA GLN A 51 -3.08 -0.74 0.97
C GLN A 51 -3.38 -0.58 -0.52
N LEU A 52 -4.25 -1.41 -1.07
CA LEU A 52 -4.77 -1.21 -2.43
C LEU A 52 -5.58 0.10 -2.54
N THR A 53 -6.33 0.47 -1.50
CA THR A 53 -7.07 1.74 -1.45
C THR A 53 -6.12 2.94 -1.41
N LEU A 54 -5.06 2.88 -0.59
CA LEU A 54 -4.03 3.92 -0.53
C LEU A 54 -3.28 4.06 -1.86
N ARG A 55 -2.98 2.95 -2.53
CA ARG A 55 -2.33 2.98 -3.86
C ARG A 55 -3.23 3.58 -4.94
N ALA A 56 -4.54 3.34 -4.86
CA ALA A 56 -5.50 4.02 -5.73
C ALA A 56 -5.50 5.53 -5.48
N ALA A 57 -5.44 5.96 -4.21
CA ALA A 57 -5.35 7.38 -3.84
C ALA A 57 -4.10 8.05 -4.44
N GLU A 58 -2.94 7.43 -4.29
CA GLU A 58 -1.69 7.92 -4.88
C GLU A 58 -1.79 8.06 -6.41
N ALA A 59 -2.37 7.07 -7.08
CA ALA A 59 -2.58 7.11 -8.52
C ALA A 59 -3.56 8.24 -8.92
N TYR A 60 -4.66 8.45 -8.18
CA TYR A 60 -5.57 9.57 -8.44
C TYR A 60 -4.90 10.94 -8.23
N PHE A 61 -4.06 11.11 -7.20
CA PHE A 61 -3.28 12.35 -7.04
C PHE A 61 -2.39 12.62 -8.24
N LYS A 62 -1.64 11.61 -8.69
CA LYS A 62 -0.76 11.73 -9.85
C LYS A 62 -1.53 11.95 -11.15
N ALA A 63 -2.77 11.50 -11.23
CA ALA A 63 -3.68 11.78 -12.35
C ALA A 63 -4.37 13.15 -12.28
N GLY A 64 -4.18 13.92 -11.19
CA GLY A 64 -4.82 15.22 -10.97
C GLY A 64 -6.26 15.15 -10.43
N ASP A 65 -6.80 13.96 -10.18
CA ASP A 65 -8.16 13.75 -9.64
C ASP A 65 -8.15 13.85 -8.11
N ARG A 66 -8.00 15.08 -7.60
CA ARG A 66 -7.81 15.36 -6.16
C ARG A 66 -8.98 14.92 -5.29
N GLU A 67 -10.21 15.04 -5.78
CA GLU A 67 -11.41 14.70 -5.01
C GLU A 67 -11.42 13.19 -4.71
N ARG A 68 -11.28 12.36 -5.75
CA ARG A 68 -11.20 10.91 -5.56
C ARG A 68 -9.97 10.52 -4.76
N ALA A 69 -8.83 11.17 -5.00
CA ALA A 69 -7.61 10.89 -4.26
C ALA A 69 -7.79 11.09 -2.76
N ARG A 70 -8.35 12.24 -2.35
CA ARG A 70 -8.67 12.55 -0.95
C ARG A 70 -9.59 11.50 -0.33
N GLY A 71 -10.71 11.18 -0.98
CA GLY A 71 -11.67 10.21 -0.47
C GLY A 71 -11.04 8.82 -0.27
N ARG A 72 -10.18 8.38 -1.20
CA ARG A 72 -9.48 7.09 -1.09
C ARG A 72 -8.37 7.11 -0.04
N LEU A 73 -7.64 8.21 0.10
CA LEU A 73 -6.59 8.33 1.10
C LEU A 73 -7.17 8.16 2.51
N LEU A 74 -8.20 8.95 2.84
CA LEU A 74 -8.84 8.89 4.15
C LEU A 74 -9.47 7.52 4.42
N ALA A 75 -10.18 6.96 3.44
CA ALA A 75 -10.77 5.63 3.57
C ALA A 75 -9.72 4.53 3.80
N GLY A 76 -8.59 4.57 3.09
CA GLY A 76 -7.51 3.59 3.25
C GLY A 76 -6.87 3.65 4.64
N LEU A 77 -6.63 4.86 5.17
CA LEU A 77 -6.11 5.05 6.53
C LEU A 77 -7.13 4.62 7.59
N GLU A 78 -8.40 4.99 7.43
CA GLU A 78 -9.48 4.57 8.33
C GLU A 78 -9.59 3.04 8.41
N MET A 79 -9.48 2.34 7.28
CA MET A 79 -9.46 0.87 7.27
C MET A 79 -8.29 0.29 8.08
N LEU A 80 -7.11 0.91 8.05
CA LEU A 80 -5.97 0.47 8.88
C LEU A 80 -6.26 0.71 10.37
N ALA A 81 -6.88 1.83 10.73
CA ALA A 81 -7.31 2.13 12.10
C ALA A 81 -8.33 1.10 12.61
N ASN A 82 -9.37 0.84 11.84
CA ASN A 82 -10.42 -0.12 12.19
C ASN A 82 -9.89 -1.55 12.30
N ALA A 83 -8.85 -1.89 11.53
CA ALA A 83 -8.16 -3.19 11.62
C ALA A 83 -7.10 -3.24 12.74
N SER A 84 -6.99 -2.22 13.59
CA SER A 84 -5.96 -2.10 14.63
C SER A 84 -4.52 -2.21 14.11
N ARG A 85 -4.28 -1.88 12.84
CA ARG A 85 -2.96 -1.91 12.20
C ARG A 85 -2.19 -0.62 12.48
N TRP A 86 -2.05 -0.28 13.75
CA TRP A 86 -1.60 1.03 14.23
C TRP A 86 -0.21 1.46 13.74
N GLN A 87 0.74 0.54 13.64
CA GLN A 87 2.08 0.83 13.11
C GLN A 87 2.02 1.18 11.61
N VAL A 88 1.32 0.34 10.83
CA VAL A 88 1.13 0.57 9.39
C VAL A 88 0.38 1.89 9.16
N LEU A 89 -0.66 2.16 9.96
CA LEU A 89 -1.40 3.42 9.95
C LEU A 89 -0.48 4.62 10.15
N ARG A 90 0.36 4.60 11.20
CA ARG A 90 1.30 5.69 11.50
C ARG A 90 2.24 5.95 10.33
N HIS A 91 2.93 4.92 9.86
CA HIS A 91 3.90 5.08 8.79
C HIS A 91 3.25 5.50 7.46
N ALA A 92 2.10 4.90 7.11
CA ALA A 92 1.36 5.27 5.90
C ALA A 92 0.86 6.72 5.96
N GLY A 93 0.30 7.14 7.10
CA GLY A 93 -0.16 8.51 7.32
C GLY A 93 0.97 9.53 7.25
N GLU A 94 2.11 9.26 7.91
CA GLU A 94 3.29 10.14 7.89
C GLU A 94 3.84 10.31 6.47
N ARG A 95 3.98 9.21 5.71
CA ARG A 95 4.42 9.30 4.31
C ARG A 95 3.43 10.07 3.44
N ALA A 96 2.13 9.87 3.64
CA ALA A 96 1.10 10.61 2.91
C ALA A 96 1.17 12.11 3.21
N ILE A 97 1.34 12.51 4.49
CA ILE A 97 1.49 13.90 4.90
C ILE A 97 2.72 14.52 4.21
N VAL A 98 3.88 13.85 4.25
CA VAL A 98 5.10 14.34 3.59
C VAL A 98 4.89 14.49 2.08
N ALA A 99 4.26 13.51 1.43
CA ALA A 99 3.97 13.57 0.00
C ALA A 99 3.02 14.71 -0.37
N LEU A 100 1.97 14.95 0.42
CA LEU A 100 1.01 16.04 0.21
C LEU A 100 1.68 17.41 0.40
N GLN A 101 2.52 17.56 1.42
CA GLN A 101 3.29 18.78 1.65
C GLN A 101 4.25 19.08 0.49
N ALA A 102 4.96 18.07 -0.01
CA ALA A 102 5.84 18.22 -1.17
C ALA A 102 5.10 18.62 -2.45
N GLN A 103 3.80 18.31 -2.54
CA GLN A 103 2.92 18.69 -3.65
C GLN A 103 2.19 20.03 -3.42
N GLY A 104 2.42 20.69 -2.28
CA GLY A 104 1.77 21.96 -1.92
C GLY A 104 0.34 21.82 -1.38
N ASP A 105 -0.15 20.61 -1.12
CA ASP A 105 -1.51 20.36 -0.60
C ASP A 105 -1.53 20.37 0.94
N ALA A 106 -1.22 21.55 1.52
CA ALA A 106 -1.13 21.73 2.96
C ALA A 106 -2.47 21.51 3.68
N ALA A 107 -3.59 21.83 3.01
CA ALA A 107 -4.93 21.66 3.57
C ALA A 107 -5.24 20.18 3.81
N LEU A 108 -5.01 19.33 2.79
CA LEU A 108 -5.24 17.90 2.94
C LEU A 108 -4.21 17.24 3.86
N ALA A 109 -2.95 17.71 3.86
CA ALA A 109 -1.96 17.23 4.82
C ALA A 109 -2.38 17.49 6.28
N ALA A 110 -2.95 18.66 6.56
CA ALA A 110 -3.48 18.99 7.88
C ALA A 110 -4.70 18.13 8.25
N GLU A 111 -5.58 17.88 7.29
CA GLU A 111 -6.73 16.99 7.50
C GLU A 111 -6.31 15.56 7.82
N VAL A 112 -5.36 15.00 7.06
CA VAL A 112 -4.81 13.66 7.32
C VAL A 112 -4.18 13.61 8.71
N ARG A 113 -3.46 14.66 9.13
CA ARG A 113 -2.87 14.76 10.46
C ARG A 113 -3.94 14.72 11.57
N GLN A 114 -4.99 15.51 11.44
CA GLN A 114 -6.10 15.52 12.42
C GLN A 114 -6.81 14.16 12.50
N ALA A 115 -7.03 13.51 11.35
CA ALA A 115 -7.62 12.17 11.32
C ALA A 115 -6.71 11.14 12.01
N MET A 116 -5.41 11.18 11.70
CA MET A 116 -4.37 10.35 12.31
C MET A 116 -4.30 10.52 13.83
N GLU A 117 -4.35 11.75 14.34
CA GLU A 117 -4.36 12.03 15.79
C GLU A 117 -5.57 11.39 16.48
N ARG A 118 -6.77 11.51 15.89
CA ARG A 118 -7.99 10.91 16.44
C ARG A 118 -7.94 9.38 16.46
N TRP A 119 -7.43 8.76 15.39
CA TRP A 119 -7.32 7.30 15.32
C TRP A 119 -6.22 6.76 16.25
N LEU A 120 -5.05 7.40 16.29
CA LEU A 120 -3.93 6.96 17.12
C LEU A 120 -4.13 7.23 18.61
N ALA A 121 -5.03 8.13 19.01
CA ALA A 121 -5.41 8.29 20.41
C ALA A 121 -5.99 7.01 21.03
N GLN A 122 -6.48 6.09 20.20
CA GLN A 122 -7.02 4.78 20.61
C GLN A 122 -5.96 3.67 20.56
N ALA A 123 -4.77 3.94 20.02
CA ALA A 123 -3.75 2.93 19.86
C ALA A 123 -3.11 2.58 21.22
N PRO A 124 -2.91 1.29 21.53
CA PRO A 124 -2.13 0.91 22.69
C PRO A 124 -0.68 1.37 22.52
N PRO A 125 0.10 1.42 23.62
CA PRO A 125 1.54 1.65 23.54
C PRO A 125 2.17 0.66 22.56
N LEU A 126 2.69 1.18 21.44
CA LEU A 126 3.28 0.32 20.42
C LEU A 126 4.66 -0.11 20.91
N PRO A 127 4.98 -1.43 20.86
CA PRO A 127 6.32 -1.88 21.17
C PRO A 127 7.31 -1.23 20.19
N ALA A 128 8.51 -0.92 20.68
CA ALA A 128 9.60 -0.48 19.82
C ALA A 128 9.81 -1.53 18.73
N MET A 129 9.55 -1.16 17.47
CA MET A 129 9.66 -2.09 16.36
C MET A 129 11.12 -2.50 16.21
N ARG A 130 11.39 -3.79 16.34
CA ARG A 130 12.64 -4.35 15.82
C ARG A 130 12.52 -4.27 14.30
N ARG A 131 13.14 -3.27 13.68
CA ARG A 131 13.37 -3.29 12.23
C ARG A 131 14.01 -4.63 11.93
N ALA A 132 13.35 -5.46 11.14
CA ALA A 132 13.99 -6.66 10.64
C ALA A 132 15.26 -6.21 9.92
N SER A 133 16.42 -6.72 10.33
CA SER A 133 17.72 -6.46 9.70
C SER A 133 17.82 -7.05 8.29
N GLN A 134 16.74 -7.68 7.81
CA GLN A 134 16.69 -8.34 6.53
C GLN A 134 16.48 -7.31 5.41
N ALA A 135 17.39 -7.30 4.45
CA ALA A 135 17.27 -6.48 3.25
C ALA A 135 16.01 -6.90 2.48
N LEU A 136 15.02 -6.02 2.43
CA LEU A 136 13.82 -6.20 1.61
C LEU A 136 14.06 -5.63 0.21
N PRO A 137 13.54 -6.26 -0.85
CA PRO A 137 13.67 -5.72 -2.20
C PRO A 137 12.89 -4.41 -2.30
N ALA A 138 13.38 -3.42 -3.07
CA ALA A 138 12.69 -2.15 -3.26
C ALA A 138 11.28 -2.29 -3.90
N ARG A 139 11.08 -3.38 -4.65
CA ARG A 139 9.80 -3.76 -5.27
C ARG A 139 9.50 -5.23 -5.04
N CYS A 140 8.23 -5.56 -4.93
CA CYS A 140 7.78 -6.94 -4.86
C CYS A 140 8.09 -7.64 -6.20
N PRO A 141 8.88 -8.73 -6.21
CA PRO A 141 9.22 -9.43 -7.45
C PRO A 141 8.00 -10.09 -8.12
N THR A 142 6.91 -10.27 -7.37
CA THR A 142 5.71 -10.94 -7.87
C THR A 142 4.69 -9.97 -8.46
N CYS A 143 4.43 -8.83 -7.82
CA CYS A 143 3.40 -7.89 -8.28
C CYS A 143 3.94 -6.53 -8.76
N GLY A 144 5.22 -6.25 -8.57
CA GLY A 144 5.88 -5.01 -8.98
C GLY A 144 5.61 -3.79 -8.09
N ALA A 145 4.82 -3.93 -7.02
CA ALA A 145 4.51 -2.85 -6.09
C ALA A 145 5.76 -2.40 -5.30
N PRO A 146 5.88 -1.11 -4.93
CA PRO A 146 6.93 -0.66 -4.04
C PRO A 146 6.80 -1.37 -2.68
N VAL A 147 7.94 -1.68 -2.06
CA VAL A 147 7.98 -2.30 -0.73
C VAL A 147 8.47 -1.24 0.26
N HIS A 148 7.65 -0.98 1.27
CA HIS A 148 8.01 -0.15 2.40
C HIS A 148 8.21 -1.04 3.62
N PRO A 149 9.44 -1.11 4.17
CA PRO A 149 9.74 -2.02 5.29
C PRO A 149 8.79 -1.88 6.48
N ASP A 150 8.36 -0.66 6.78
CA ASP A 150 7.51 -0.35 7.93
C ASP A 150 6.00 -0.65 7.70
N GLU A 151 5.64 -1.15 6.51
CA GLU A 151 4.27 -1.53 6.14
C GLU A 151 4.12 -3.01 5.79
N VAL A 152 5.24 -3.73 5.79
CA VAL A 152 5.28 -5.17 5.54
C VAL A 152 4.77 -5.91 6.77
N GLU A 153 3.89 -6.87 6.52
CA GLU A 153 3.41 -7.77 7.55
C GLU A 153 4.36 -8.97 7.65
N TRP A 154 4.66 -9.38 8.88
CA TRP A 154 5.56 -10.51 9.16
C TRP A 154 4.76 -11.67 9.72
N THR A 155 4.79 -12.80 9.01
CA THR A 155 4.10 -14.03 9.42
C THR A 155 5.13 -15.12 9.62
N HIS A 156 5.30 -15.59 10.86
CA HIS A 156 6.32 -16.59 11.22
C HIS A 156 7.74 -16.24 10.73
N GLY A 157 8.12 -14.96 10.81
CA GLY A 157 9.42 -14.48 10.36
C GLY A 157 9.55 -14.28 8.84
N VAL A 158 8.49 -14.50 8.06
CA VAL A 158 8.46 -14.27 6.62
C VAL A 158 7.76 -12.94 6.31
N PRO A 159 8.42 -12.00 5.61
CA PRO A 159 7.80 -10.74 5.20
C PRO A 159 6.83 -10.97 4.03
N LEU A 160 5.60 -10.46 4.12
CA LEU A 160 4.58 -10.56 3.08
C LEU A 160 4.38 -9.21 2.38
N CYS A 161 4.21 -9.23 1.06
CA CYS A 161 3.90 -8.03 0.30
C CYS A 161 2.54 -7.46 0.73
N ALA A 162 2.53 -6.18 1.12
CA ALA A 162 1.32 -5.47 1.56
C ALA A 162 0.21 -5.39 0.48
N TYR A 163 0.53 -5.64 -0.78
CA TYR A 163 -0.38 -5.52 -1.92
C TYR A 163 -0.90 -6.86 -2.46
N CYS A 164 -0.03 -7.88 -2.56
CA CYS A 164 -0.41 -9.18 -3.11
C CYS A 164 -0.42 -10.32 -2.07
N GLY A 165 0.06 -10.08 -0.85
CA GLY A 165 0.15 -11.08 0.22
C GLY A 165 1.18 -12.18 0.00
N ILE A 166 1.98 -12.11 -1.07
CA ILE A 166 3.01 -13.12 -1.38
C ILE A 166 4.30 -12.74 -0.66
N ALA A 167 5.03 -13.75 -0.19
CA ALA A 167 6.31 -13.59 0.49
C ALA A 167 7.29 -12.75 -0.33
N LEU A 168 7.94 -11.81 0.35
CA LEU A 168 9.03 -11.00 -0.16
C LEU A 168 10.34 -11.76 0.03
N THR A 169 10.58 -12.75 -0.83
CA THR A 169 11.92 -13.33 -0.93
C THR A 169 12.81 -12.36 -1.68
N ALA A 170 14.00 -12.08 -1.15
CA ALA A 170 15.05 -11.48 -1.97
C ALA A 170 15.23 -12.40 -3.19
N ASN A 171 14.88 -11.93 -4.39
CA ASN A 171 15.43 -12.55 -5.58
C ASN A 171 16.93 -12.29 -5.48
N ALA A 172 17.74 -13.34 -5.30
CA ALA A 172 19.11 -13.27 -5.75
C ALA A 172 19.03 -12.79 -7.21
N SER A 173 19.60 -11.62 -7.48
CA SER A 173 19.80 -11.18 -8.86
C SER A 173 20.53 -12.31 -9.60
N PRO A 174 20.14 -12.66 -10.84
CA PRO A 174 21.03 -13.45 -11.67
C PRO A 174 22.24 -12.56 -11.98
N GLU A 175 23.41 -12.93 -11.48
CA GLU A 175 24.68 -12.55 -12.10
C GLU A 175 24.79 -13.21 -13.48
#